data_AF-A0AAU6KZX1-F1
#
_entry.id   AF-A0AAU6KZX1-F1
#
_cell.length_a   1.000
_cell.length_b   1.000
_cell.length_c   1.000
_cell.angle_alpha   90.00
_cell.angle_beta   90.00
_cell.angle_gamma   90.00
#
_symmetry.space_group_name_H-M   'P 1'
#
loop_
_entity.id
_entity.type
_entity.pdbx_description
1 polymer ?
#
loop_
_entity_poly.entity_id
_entity_poly.type
_entity_poly.pdbx_seq_one_letter_code
_entity_poly.pdbx_strand_id
1 'polypeptide(L)'
;MLAPTGAVRDEVIGRFPGLRVRVRPFAVADPGERLTDAERRQALDAFGIPSTEAAVCLVGGWWPYKDIAVVDNALAWLDRPLHLLVAGAPLDQEVLDRWAALPVVRLHVVPGPASQEHVRAVYAAADAALVARRPGVGKESGLVVDAVRLGVPLLLSDHDPALTVRLTGQDWVQIFPAGDGARLAALLCDLAWASPPRPAPGRAAALGVPTAAGQAGFLTRIVTESKEPQ
;
A
#
# COMPACT_ATOMS: atom_id res chain seq x y z
N MET A 1 -14.43 21.76 -5.70
CA MET A 1 -14.12 20.68 -4.74
C MET A 1 -12.94 19.86 -5.23
N LEU A 2 -12.11 19.32 -4.33
CA LEU A 2 -11.05 18.37 -4.67
C LEU A 2 -11.48 16.96 -4.30
N ALA A 3 -11.21 16.00 -5.18
CA ALA A 3 -11.41 14.57 -4.93
C ALA A 3 -10.06 13.84 -5.05
N PRO A 4 -9.74 12.89 -4.16
CA PRO A 4 -8.43 12.26 -4.16
C PRO A 4 -8.22 11.26 -5.31
N THR A 5 -9.31 10.68 -5.83
CA THR A 5 -9.28 9.75 -6.97
C THR A 5 -10.33 10.08 -8.02
N GLY A 6 -10.20 9.48 -9.21
CA GLY A 6 -11.22 9.55 -10.26
C GLY A 6 -12.55 8.94 -9.80
N ALA A 7 -12.52 7.77 -9.15
CA ALA A 7 -13.73 7.13 -8.64
C ALA A 7 -14.50 8.01 -7.64
N VAL A 8 -13.80 8.69 -6.71
CA VAL A 8 -14.44 9.62 -5.77
C VAL A 8 -14.98 10.85 -6.52
N ARG A 9 -14.27 11.36 -7.53
CA ARG A 9 -14.80 12.43 -8.40
C ARG A 9 -16.12 11.99 -9.05
N ASP A 10 -16.15 10.80 -9.63
CA ASP A 10 -17.29 10.30 -10.38
C ASP A 10 -18.50 10.04 -9.46
N GLU A 11 -18.27 9.52 -8.25
CA GLU A 11 -19.29 9.40 -7.20
C GLU A 11 -19.88 10.78 -6.82
N VAL A 12 -19.02 11.78 -6.60
CA VAL A 12 -19.46 13.14 -6.23
C VAL A 12 -20.23 13.80 -7.37
N ILE A 13 -19.75 13.72 -8.61
CA ILE A 13 -20.44 14.29 -9.78
C ILE A 13 -21.80 13.61 -9.99
N GLY A 14 -21.86 12.28 -9.83
CA GLY A 14 -23.12 11.54 -9.95
C GLY A 14 -24.17 11.98 -8.93
N ARG A 15 -23.76 12.36 -7.71
CA ARG A 15 -24.66 12.89 -6.66
C ARG A 15 -24.93 14.39 -6.79
N PHE A 16 -23.98 15.16 -7.32
CA PHE A 16 -24.03 16.62 -7.41
C PHE A 16 -23.57 17.10 -8.80
N PRO A 17 -24.41 17.01 -9.85
CA PRO A 17 -24.00 17.28 -11.23
C PRO A 17 -23.49 18.71 -11.50
N GLY A 18 -23.94 19.68 -10.70
CA GLY A 18 -23.51 21.08 -10.80
C GLY A 18 -22.17 21.37 -10.11
N LEU A 19 -21.59 20.43 -9.37
CA LEU A 19 -20.37 20.66 -8.61
C LEU A 19 -19.13 20.46 -9.48
N ARG A 20 -18.29 21.50 -9.57
CA ARG A 20 -16.97 21.38 -10.19
C ARG A 20 -16.01 20.60 -9.29
N VAL A 21 -15.60 19.42 -9.72
CA VAL A 21 -14.69 18.52 -8.98
C VAL A 21 -13.40 18.30 -9.77
N ARG A 22 -12.25 18.54 -9.14
CA ARG A 22 -10.92 18.26 -9.71
C ARG A 22 -10.27 17.10 -8.96
N VAL A 23 -9.66 16.17 -9.68
CA VAL A 23 -8.88 15.09 -9.04
C VAL A 23 -7.54 15.64 -8.57
N ARG A 24 -7.26 15.46 -7.29
CA ARG A 24 -5.99 15.80 -6.65
C ARG A 24 -5.75 14.87 -5.46
N PRO A 25 -4.82 13.89 -5.56
CA PRO A 25 -4.37 13.09 -4.42
C PRO A 25 -4.02 13.96 -3.23
N PHE A 26 -4.33 13.48 -2.03
CA PHE A 26 -4.02 14.20 -0.79
C PHE A 26 -2.62 13.88 -0.29
N ALA A 27 -2.15 12.67 -0.54
CA ALA A 27 -0.81 12.25 -0.22
C ALA A 27 0.22 13.04 -1.03
N VAL A 28 1.41 13.18 -0.46
CA VAL A 28 2.59 13.75 -1.12
C VAL A 28 3.72 12.72 -1.14
N ALA A 29 4.62 12.82 -2.10
CA ALA A 29 5.80 11.98 -2.18
C ALA A 29 7.00 12.80 -2.65
N ASP A 30 7.94 13.05 -1.74
CA ASP A 30 9.18 13.73 -2.06
C ASP A 30 10.30 12.71 -2.30
N PRO A 31 11.18 12.91 -3.32
CA PRO A 31 12.22 11.94 -3.65
C PRO A 31 13.17 11.58 -2.50
N GLY A 32 13.37 12.51 -1.55
CA GLY A 32 14.23 12.33 -0.38
C GLY A 32 13.65 11.42 0.71
N GLU A 33 12.38 11.03 0.61
CA GLU A 33 11.72 10.19 1.63
C GLU A 33 11.95 8.68 1.44
N ARG A 34 12.60 8.30 0.34
CA ARG A 34 12.84 6.89 0.01
C ARG A 34 13.65 6.18 1.09
N LEU A 35 13.43 4.87 1.20
CA LEU A 35 14.21 4.02 2.08
C LEU A 35 15.61 3.79 1.51
N THR A 36 16.62 3.98 2.36
CA THR A 36 18.01 3.67 2.06
C THR A 36 18.32 2.20 2.34
N ASP A 37 19.36 1.65 1.70
CA ASP A 37 19.78 0.26 1.97
C ASP A 37 20.31 0.07 3.41
N ALA A 38 20.73 1.16 4.08
CA ALA A 38 21.10 1.13 5.49
C ALA A 38 19.87 0.95 6.39
N GLU A 39 18.80 1.72 6.15
CA GLU A 39 17.54 1.59 6.89
C GLU A 39 16.91 0.20 6.71
N ARG A 40 16.98 -0.36 5.50
CA ARG A 40 16.46 -1.71 5.22
C ARG A 40 17.22 -2.77 6.00
N ARG A 41 18.56 -2.74 5.99
CA ARG A 41 19.39 -3.65 6.78
C ARG A 41 19.12 -3.53 8.27
N GLN A 42 19.09 -2.30 8.79
CA GLN A 42 18.78 -2.05 10.19
C GLN A 42 17.40 -2.60 10.58
N ALA A 43 16.40 -2.47 9.71
CA ALA A 43 15.06 -2.97 9.97
C ALA A 43 15.01 -4.51 9.93
N LEU A 44 15.66 -5.15 8.96
CA LEU A 44 15.78 -6.62 8.92
C LEU A 44 16.42 -7.14 10.21
N ASP A 45 17.51 -6.53 10.66
CA ASP A 45 18.18 -6.89 11.92
C ASP A 45 17.25 -6.70 13.12
N ALA A 46 16.54 -5.57 13.19
CA ALA A 46 15.62 -5.25 14.29
C ALA A 46 14.42 -6.23 14.39
N PHE A 47 13.93 -6.72 13.25
CA PHE A 47 12.87 -7.74 13.21
C PHE A 47 13.43 -9.18 13.23
N GLY A 48 14.75 -9.36 13.23
CA GLY A 48 15.39 -10.67 13.20
C GLY A 48 15.07 -11.47 11.93
N ILE A 49 14.93 -10.78 10.78
CA ILE A 49 14.59 -11.37 9.49
C ILE A 49 15.89 -11.73 8.76
N PRO A 50 16.15 -13.01 8.47
CA PRO A 50 17.30 -13.40 7.66
C PRO A 50 17.19 -12.84 6.23
N SER A 51 18.30 -12.39 5.64
CA SER A 51 18.30 -11.84 4.28
C SER A 51 17.94 -12.85 3.18
N THR A 52 17.81 -14.13 3.53
CA THR A 52 17.43 -15.23 2.62
C THR A 52 15.95 -15.60 2.73
N GLU A 53 15.21 -15.02 3.66
CA GLU A 53 13.78 -15.28 3.87
C GLU A 53 12.95 -14.09 3.41
N ALA A 54 11.77 -14.37 2.85
CA ALA A 54 10.88 -13.34 2.34
C ALA A 54 10.13 -12.63 3.47
N ALA A 55 9.96 -11.33 3.31
CA ALA A 55 9.18 -10.49 4.20
C ALA A 55 8.12 -9.70 3.44
N VAL A 56 6.85 -9.75 3.89
CA VAL A 56 5.75 -8.96 3.35
C VAL A 56 5.13 -8.12 4.45
N CYS A 57 4.78 -6.86 4.16
CA CYS A 57 4.07 -6.02 5.12
C CYS A 57 2.59 -5.81 4.77
N LEU A 58 1.76 -5.80 5.81
CA LEU A 58 0.35 -5.44 5.78
C LEU A 58 0.14 -4.23 6.71
N VAL A 59 0.17 -3.04 6.13
CA VAL A 59 0.05 -1.78 6.89
C VAL A 59 -1.39 -1.24 6.82
N GLY A 60 -1.79 -0.52 7.88
CA GLY A 60 -3.06 0.16 8.04
C GLY A 60 -4.14 -0.69 8.72
N GLY A 61 -5.15 -0.02 9.28
CA GLY A 61 -6.26 -0.68 9.95
C GLY A 61 -7.05 -1.63 9.06
N TRP A 62 -7.55 -2.71 9.67
CA TRP A 62 -8.32 -3.77 9.04
C TRP A 62 -9.81 -3.44 9.00
N TRP A 63 -10.11 -2.37 8.26
CA TRP A 63 -11.47 -1.93 8.01
C TRP A 63 -12.23 -2.92 7.12
N PRO A 64 -13.58 -2.91 7.08
CA PRO A 64 -14.38 -3.89 6.34
C PRO A 64 -14.09 -4.03 4.83
N TYR A 65 -13.41 -3.05 4.24
CA TYR A 65 -12.99 -3.08 2.82
C TYR A 65 -11.64 -3.77 2.59
N LYS A 66 -10.83 -3.99 3.64
CA LYS A 66 -9.65 -4.84 3.58
C LYS A 66 -10.11 -6.28 3.45
N ASP A 67 -9.47 -7.02 2.57
CA ASP A 67 -9.81 -8.43 2.37
C ASP A 67 -8.91 -9.30 3.25
N ILE A 68 -9.18 -9.32 4.55
CA ILE A 68 -8.37 -10.12 5.49
C ILE A 68 -8.61 -11.62 5.27
N ALA A 69 -9.79 -12.00 4.78
CA ALA A 69 -10.11 -13.39 4.46
C ALA A 69 -9.26 -13.93 3.30
N VAL A 70 -8.98 -13.13 2.26
CA VAL A 70 -8.09 -13.58 1.17
C VAL A 70 -6.65 -13.75 1.67
N VAL A 71 -6.20 -12.91 2.60
CA VAL A 71 -4.88 -13.04 3.23
C VAL A 71 -4.82 -14.30 4.09
N ASP A 72 -5.82 -14.52 4.94
CA ASP A 72 -5.95 -15.71 5.79
C ASP A 72 -5.92 -17.00 4.95
N ASN A 73 -6.70 -17.03 3.86
CA ASN A 73 -6.67 -18.13 2.91
C ASN A 73 -5.29 -18.32 2.29
N ALA A 74 -4.64 -17.27 1.81
CA ALA A 74 -3.32 -17.38 1.18
C ALA A 74 -2.25 -17.91 2.13
N LEU A 75 -2.23 -17.43 3.38
CA LEU A 75 -1.26 -17.86 4.40
C LEU A 75 -1.41 -19.35 4.74
N ALA A 76 -2.64 -19.89 4.70
CA ALA A 76 -2.89 -21.31 4.95
C ALA A 76 -2.33 -22.24 3.84
N TRP A 77 -2.01 -21.71 2.66
CA TRP A 77 -1.47 -22.48 1.53
C TRP A 77 0.06 -22.44 1.45
N LEU A 78 0.71 -21.67 2.31
CA LEU A 78 2.17 -21.55 2.29
C LEU A 78 2.83 -22.86 2.75
N ASP A 79 3.85 -23.25 2.01
CA ASP A 79 4.68 -24.43 2.28
C ASP A 79 6.12 -24.05 2.67
N ARG A 80 6.42 -22.75 2.76
CA ARG A 80 7.77 -22.21 3.02
C ARG A 80 7.72 -21.01 3.96
N PRO A 81 8.82 -20.71 4.70
CA PRO A 81 8.87 -19.60 5.63
C PRO A 81 8.53 -18.24 5.00
N LEU A 82 7.69 -17.47 5.69
CA LEU A 82 7.34 -16.10 5.35
C LEU A 82 7.29 -15.24 6.61
N HIS A 83 8.01 -14.12 6.60
CA HIS A 83 7.87 -13.08 7.60
C HIS A 83 6.70 -12.14 7.23
N LEU A 84 5.70 -12.07 8.09
CA LEU A 84 4.54 -11.19 7.91
C LEU A 84 4.60 -10.04 8.92
N LEU A 85 4.82 -8.82 8.43
CA LEU A 85 4.85 -7.62 9.27
C LEU A 85 3.50 -6.90 9.24
N VAL A 86 2.82 -6.78 10.37
CA VAL A 86 1.52 -6.12 10.50
C VAL A 86 1.67 -4.85 11.33
N ALA A 87 1.19 -3.72 10.80
CA ALA A 87 1.19 -2.45 11.54
C ALA A 87 -0.08 -1.64 11.31
N GLY A 88 -0.67 -1.15 12.39
CA GLY A 88 -1.82 -0.24 12.35
C GLY A 88 -2.92 -0.63 13.34
N ALA A 89 -4.02 0.11 13.29
CA ALA A 89 -5.21 -0.15 14.09
C ALA A 89 -6.48 0.31 13.34
N PRO A 90 -7.64 -0.34 13.55
CA PRO A 90 -7.83 -1.56 14.36
C PRO A 90 -7.26 -2.81 13.68
N LEU A 91 -6.90 -3.83 14.47
CA LEU A 91 -6.53 -5.17 14.02
C LEU A 91 -7.44 -6.19 14.70
N ASP A 92 -7.58 -7.37 14.09
CA ASP A 92 -8.36 -8.47 14.64
C ASP A 92 -7.41 -9.46 15.34
N GLN A 93 -7.51 -9.55 16.66
CA GLN A 93 -6.60 -10.39 17.46
C GLN A 93 -6.79 -11.88 17.18
N GLU A 94 -8.03 -12.35 16.93
CA GLU A 94 -8.27 -13.76 16.65
C GLU A 94 -7.63 -14.17 15.32
N VAL A 95 -7.66 -13.28 14.32
CA VAL A 95 -6.95 -13.49 13.05
C VAL A 95 -5.44 -13.53 13.28
N LEU A 96 -4.88 -12.58 14.05
CA LEU A 96 -3.45 -12.54 14.35
C LEU A 96 -2.99 -13.82 15.06
N ASP A 97 -3.76 -14.30 16.04
CA ASP A 97 -3.45 -15.52 16.78
C ASP A 97 -3.46 -16.75 15.86
N ARG A 98 -4.43 -16.83 14.92
CA ARG A 98 -4.45 -17.89 13.90
C ARG A 98 -3.22 -17.82 12.99
N TRP A 99 -2.82 -16.64 12.55
CA TRP A 99 -1.64 -16.48 11.69
C TRP A 99 -0.35 -16.82 12.44
N ALA A 100 -0.25 -16.46 13.72
CA ALA A 100 0.90 -16.81 14.56
C ALA A 100 1.03 -18.33 14.80
N ALA A 101 -0.08 -19.07 14.73
CA ALA A 101 -0.10 -20.53 14.86
C ALA A 101 0.33 -21.28 13.59
N LEU A 102 0.45 -20.61 12.43
CA LEU A 102 0.87 -21.24 11.19
C LEU A 102 2.38 -21.57 11.24
N PRO A 103 2.80 -22.80 10.92
CA PRO A 103 4.17 -23.27 11.17
C PRO A 103 5.24 -22.51 10.38
N VAL A 104 4.86 -22.05 9.18
CA VAL A 104 5.75 -21.36 8.24
C VAL A 104 5.60 -19.84 8.27
N VAL A 105 4.69 -19.29 9.08
CA VAL A 105 4.53 -17.84 9.20
C VAL A 105 5.31 -17.37 10.43
N ARG A 106 6.07 -16.29 10.27
CA ARG A 106 6.70 -15.54 11.36
C ARG A 106 6.02 -14.19 11.43
N LEU A 107 5.07 -14.06 12.36
CA LEU A 107 4.25 -12.88 12.51
C LEU A 107 4.97 -11.82 13.37
N HIS A 108 5.13 -10.62 12.84
CA HIS A 108 5.67 -9.44 13.51
C HIS A 108 4.56 -8.40 13.62
N VAL A 109 4.08 -8.12 14.83
CA VAL A 109 2.99 -7.15 15.04
C VAL A 109 3.53 -5.89 15.68
N VAL A 110 3.28 -4.74 15.05
CA VAL A 110 3.45 -3.42 15.64
C VAL A 110 2.05 -2.91 16.05
N PRO A 111 1.65 -3.08 17.32
CA PRO A 111 0.29 -2.75 17.76
C PRO A 111 0.04 -1.24 17.87
N GLY A 112 -1.24 -0.86 17.80
CA GLY A 112 -1.72 0.50 18.11
C GLY A 112 -1.68 1.47 16.93
N PRO A 113 -1.95 2.77 17.15
CA PRO A 113 -1.56 3.78 16.17
C PRO A 113 -0.03 3.80 16.11
N ALA A 114 0.52 3.06 15.15
CA ALA A 114 1.95 2.97 14.93
C ALA A 114 2.54 4.36 14.61
N SER A 115 3.68 4.69 15.22
CA SER A 115 4.42 5.91 14.89
C SER A 115 4.88 5.86 13.43
N GLN A 116 5.17 7.03 12.84
CA GLN A 116 5.74 7.08 11.49
C GLN A 116 7.05 6.30 11.39
N GLU A 117 7.86 6.30 12.45
CA GLU A 117 9.12 5.54 12.53
C GLU A 117 8.86 4.03 12.50
N HIS A 118 7.88 3.54 13.26
CA HIS A 118 7.52 2.12 13.23
C HIS A 118 6.95 1.70 11.88
N VAL A 119 6.07 2.50 11.28
CA VAL A 119 5.55 2.24 9.93
C VAL A 119 6.68 2.22 8.91
N ARG A 120 7.63 3.17 9.00
CA ARG A 120 8.81 3.21 8.14
C ARG A 120 9.69 1.97 8.30
N ALA A 121 9.93 1.52 9.53
CA ALA A 121 10.69 0.30 9.80
C ALA A 121 10.01 -0.95 9.20
N VAL A 122 8.69 -1.05 9.29
CA VAL A 122 7.92 -2.15 8.69
C VAL A 122 8.05 -2.17 7.16
N TYR A 123 7.96 -1.02 6.50
CA TYR A 123 8.24 -0.92 5.06
C TYR A 123 9.71 -1.18 4.71
N ALA A 124 10.64 -0.79 5.60
CA ALA A 124 12.07 -1.01 5.42
C ALA A 124 12.45 -2.50 5.44
N ALA A 125 11.81 -3.28 6.32
CA ALA A 125 12.04 -4.71 6.46
C ALA A 125 11.31 -5.58 5.42
N ALA A 126 10.35 -5.01 4.66
CA ALA A 126 9.52 -5.79 3.74
C ALA A 126 10.07 -5.77 2.31
N ASP A 127 10.07 -6.93 1.66
CA ASP A 127 10.36 -7.12 0.23
C ASP A 127 9.21 -6.64 -0.65
N ALA A 128 7.97 -6.71 -0.14
CA ALA A 128 6.80 -6.14 -0.79
C ALA A 128 5.75 -5.69 0.23
N ALA A 129 4.95 -4.71 -0.16
CA ALA A 129 3.77 -4.30 0.59
C ALA A 129 2.51 -4.91 -0.01
N LEU A 130 1.69 -5.54 0.83
CA LEU A 130 0.45 -6.21 0.44
C LEU A 130 -0.75 -5.27 0.59
N VAL A 131 -1.48 -5.10 -0.51
CA VAL A 131 -2.72 -4.36 -0.58
C VAL A 131 -3.82 -5.28 -1.08
N ALA A 132 -4.40 -6.04 -0.15
CA ALA A 132 -5.59 -6.86 -0.39
C ALA A 132 -6.86 -6.11 0.04
N ARG A 133 -7.76 -5.87 -0.91
CA ARG A 133 -9.07 -5.24 -0.70
C ARG A 133 -10.15 -5.95 -1.50
N ARG A 134 -11.37 -5.84 -0.99
CA ARG A 134 -12.58 -6.34 -1.66
C ARG A 134 -12.87 -5.53 -2.94
N PRO A 135 -13.49 -6.11 -3.98
CA PRO A 135 -13.83 -5.40 -5.21
C PRO A 135 -14.64 -4.11 -4.98
N GLY A 136 -14.46 -3.12 -5.86
CA GLY A 136 -15.25 -1.88 -5.88
C GLY A 136 -14.77 -0.77 -4.94
N VAL A 137 -13.60 -0.92 -4.32
CA VAL A 137 -13.07 0.06 -3.34
C VAL A 137 -12.19 1.10 -4.06
N GLY A 138 -12.81 2.08 -4.71
CA GLY A 138 -12.12 3.15 -5.48
C GLY A 138 -11.51 4.31 -4.67
N LYS A 139 -11.17 4.08 -3.39
CA LYS A 139 -10.60 5.11 -2.50
C LYS A 139 -9.10 5.23 -2.69
N GLU A 140 -8.56 6.44 -2.52
CA GLU A 140 -7.11 6.64 -2.46
C GLU A 140 -6.51 5.69 -1.42
N SER A 141 -5.56 4.89 -1.86
CA SER A 141 -4.87 3.96 -0.98
C SER A 141 -3.61 4.64 -0.50
N GLY A 142 -3.65 5.23 0.70
CA GLY A 142 -2.46 5.76 1.36
C GLY A 142 -1.32 4.74 1.40
N LEU A 143 -1.65 3.45 1.51
CA LEU A 143 -0.69 2.34 1.49
C LEU A 143 0.03 2.15 0.16
N VAL A 144 -0.69 2.31 -0.95
CA VAL A 144 -0.11 2.24 -2.30
C VAL A 144 0.83 3.44 -2.49
N VAL A 145 0.41 4.62 -2.03
CA VAL A 145 1.26 5.81 -2.09
C VAL A 145 2.50 5.67 -1.21
N ASP A 146 2.35 5.20 0.03
CA ASP A 146 3.47 4.99 0.95
C ASP A 146 4.46 3.97 0.42
N ALA A 147 4.02 2.83 -0.10
CA ALA A 147 4.92 1.85 -0.68
C ALA A 147 5.75 2.45 -1.83
N VAL A 148 5.12 3.16 -2.76
CA VAL A 148 5.82 3.78 -3.90
C VAL A 148 6.75 4.91 -3.46
N ARG A 149 6.29 5.77 -2.53
CA ARG A 149 7.05 6.86 -1.92
C ARG A 149 8.31 6.34 -1.23
N LEU A 150 8.18 5.24 -0.49
CA LEU A 150 9.27 4.61 0.26
C LEU A 150 10.15 3.70 -0.60
N GLY A 151 9.73 3.35 -1.82
CA GLY A 151 10.52 2.49 -2.70
C GLY A 151 10.30 0.99 -2.51
N VAL A 152 9.12 0.60 -2.02
CA VAL A 152 8.74 -0.79 -1.74
C VAL A 152 7.85 -1.34 -2.86
N PRO A 153 8.15 -2.53 -3.41
CA PRO A 153 7.28 -3.23 -4.36
C PRO A 153 5.86 -3.49 -3.84
N LEU A 154 4.92 -3.73 -4.75
CA LEU A 154 3.51 -3.97 -4.41
C LEU A 154 3.03 -5.35 -4.81
N LEU A 155 2.32 -6.02 -3.89
CA LEU A 155 1.34 -7.06 -4.20
C LEU A 155 -0.06 -6.45 -4.05
N LEU A 156 -0.81 -6.35 -5.15
CA LEU A 156 -2.05 -5.57 -5.20
C LEU A 156 -3.22 -6.41 -5.70
N SER A 157 -4.33 -6.46 -4.95
CA SER A 157 -5.58 -6.99 -5.51
C SER A 157 -6.14 -6.04 -6.55
N ASP A 158 -6.72 -6.54 -7.63
CA ASP A 158 -7.31 -5.74 -8.72
C ASP A 158 -8.65 -5.03 -8.38
N HIS A 159 -8.87 -4.73 -7.10
CA HIS A 159 -10.11 -4.23 -6.51
C HIS A 159 -10.63 -2.90 -7.06
N ASP A 160 -9.76 -2.07 -7.65
CA ASP A 160 -10.08 -0.78 -8.27
C ASP A 160 -9.58 -0.79 -9.72
N PRO A 161 -10.49 -0.89 -10.72
CA PRO A 161 -10.12 -0.92 -12.13
C PRO A 161 -9.26 0.27 -12.57
N ALA A 162 -9.49 1.48 -12.02
CA ALA A 162 -8.73 2.66 -12.41
C ALA A 162 -7.28 2.60 -11.89
N LEU A 163 -7.10 2.09 -10.68
CA LEU A 163 -5.78 1.85 -10.11
C LEU A 163 -5.07 0.69 -10.83
N THR A 164 -5.78 -0.42 -11.06
CA THR A 164 -5.27 -1.58 -11.79
C THR A 164 -4.73 -1.18 -13.16
N VAL A 165 -5.51 -0.45 -13.97
CA VAL A 165 -5.07 0.03 -15.29
C VAL A 165 -3.78 0.86 -15.22
N ARG A 166 -3.63 1.72 -14.19
CA ARG A 166 -2.42 2.55 -14.03
C ARG A 166 -1.18 1.75 -13.65
N LEU A 167 -1.36 0.65 -12.93
CA LEU A 167 -0.26 -0.15 -12.38
C LEU A 167 0.07 -1.39 -13.21
N THR A 168 -0.82 -1.81 -14.11
CA THR A 168 -0.53 -2.87 -15.08
C THR A 168 0.71 -2.53 -15.91
N GLY A 169 1.63 -3.50 -16.01
CA GLY A 169 2.88 -3.36 -16.75
C GLY A 169 4.02 -2.68 -15.98
N GLN A 170 3.79 -2.28 -14.73
CA GLN A 170 4.88 -1.87 -13.84
C GLN A 170 5.61 -3.10 -13.31
N ASP A 171 6.93 -3.18 -13.52
CA ASP A 171 7.78 -4.29 -13.08
C ASP A 171 7.84 -4.48 -11.55
N TRP A 172 7.60 -3.40 -10.80
CA TRP A 172 7.56 -3.36 -9.35
C TRP A 172 6.18 -3.68 -8.73
N VAL A 173 5.18 -4.04 -9.55
CA VAL A 173 3.82 -4.40 -9.11
C VAL A 173 3.46 -5.80 -9.59
N GLN A 174 3.00 -6.64 -8.68
CA GLN A 174 2.32 -7.88 -9.01
C GLN A 174 0.84 -7.77 -8.64
N ILE A 175 -0.02 -7.91 -9.64
CA ILE A 175 -1.47 -7.82 -9.48
C ILE A 175 -2.07 -9.23 -9.39
N PHE A 176 -3.01 -9.43 -8.47
CA PHE A 176 -3.79 -10.66 -8.35
C PHE A 176 -5.30 -10.35 -8.33
N PRO A 177 -6.15 -11.31 -8.75
CA PRO A 177 -7.60 -11.13 -8.68
C PRO A 177 -8.08 -10.93 -7.25
N ALA A 178 -8.92 -9.94 -7.00
CA ALA A 178 -9.51 -9.70 -5.69
C ALA A 178 -10.35 -10.92 -5.25
N GLY A 179 -10.12 -11.36 -4.01
CA GLY A 179 -10.73 -12.57 -3.46
C GLY A 179 -10.01 -13.89 -3.81
N ASP A 180 -8.95 -13.86 -4.62
CA ASP A 180 -8.20 -15.07 -5.00
C ASP A 180 -7.00 -15.33 -4.05
N GLY A 181 -7.26 -16.15 -3.02
CA GLY A 181 -6.25 -16.52 -2.02
C GLY A 181 -5.17 -17.46 -2.57
N ALA A 182 -5.53 -18.34 -3.53
CA ALA A 182 -4.57 -19.24 -4.15
C ALA A 182 -3.56 -18.47 -5.01
N ARG A 183 -4.03 -17.47 -5.78
CA ARG A 183 -3.12 -16.61 -6.55
C ARG A 183 -2.25 -15.76 -5.63
N LEU A 184 -2.79 -15.22 -4.55
CA LEU A 184 -1.99 -14.49 -3.56
C LEU A 184 -0.92 -15.41 -2.92
N ALA A 185 -1.27 -16.63 -2.55
CA ALA A 185 -0.31 -17.61 -2.00
C ALA A 185 0.86 -17.86 -2.96
N ALA A 186 0.56 -18.06 -4.26
CA ALA A 186 1.60 -18.25 -5.27
C ALA A 186 2.56 -17.04 -5.33
N LEU A 187 2.05 -15.81 -5.32
CA LEU A 187 2.89 -14.61 -5.30
C LEU A 187 3.76 -14.52 -4.04
N LEU A 188 3.21 -14.88 -2.88
CA LEU A 188 3.96 -14.91 -1.62
C LEU A 188 5.06 -15.97 -1.63
N CYS A 189 4.81 -17.15 -2.21
CA CYS A 189 5.85 -18.17 -2.39
C CYS A 189 6.94 -17.73 -3.37
N ASP A 190 6.58 -17.00 -4.44
CA ASP A 190 7.53 -16.47 -5.42
C ASP A 190 8.46 -15.41 -4.82
N LEU A 191 8.01 -14.63 -3.82
CA LEU A 191 8.86 -13.64 -3.13
C LEU A 191 10.13 -14.25 -2.54
N ALA A 192 10.04 -15.48 -2.03
CA ALA A 192 11.17 -16.20 -1.43
C ALA A 192 12.25 -16.60 -2.46
N TRP A 193 11.94 -16.51 -3.75
CA TRP A 193 12.86 -16.80 -4.84
C TRP A 193 13.33 -15.53 -5.55
N ALA A 194 12.39 -14.63 -5.83
CA ALA A 194 12.67 -13.40 -6.55
C ALA A 194 11.66 -12.31 -6.14
N SER A 195 12.12 -11.39 -5.29
CA SER A 195 11.35 -10.19 -4.98
C SER A 195 11.23 -9.30 -6.22
N PRO A 196 10.07 -8.66 -6.45
CA PRO A 196 9.95 -7.69 -7.54
C PRO A 196 10.96 -6.56 -7.38
N PRO A 197 11.43 -5.95 -8.48
CA PRO A 197 12.32 -4.80 -8.41
C PRO A 197 11.66 -3.65 -7.66
N ARG A 198 12.47 -2.84 -6.97
CA ARG A 198 11.99 -1.63 -6.30
C ARG A 198 11.54 -0.59 -7.32
N PRO A 199 10.43 0.14 -7.09
CA PRO A 199 10.01 1.22 -7.98
C PRO A 199 11.11 2.27 -8.10
N ALA A 200 11.47 2.66 -9.32
CA ALA A 200 12.45 3.72 -9.56
C ALA A 200 12.03 5.07 -8.91
N PRO A 201 12.97 5.98 -8.64
CA PRO A 201 12.64 7.33 -8.20
C PRO A 201 11.65 8.01 -9.15
N GLY A 202 10.68 8.75 -8.58
CA GLY A 202 9.67 9.47 -9.35
C GLY A 202 8.46 8.63 -9.81
N ARG A 203 8.43 7.31 -9.59
CA ARG A 203 7.26 6.47 -9.95
C ARG A 203 5.97 6.85 -9.22
N ALA A 204 6.05 7.56 -8.09
CA ALA A 204 4.88 8.15 -7.42
C ALA A 204 4.10 9.12 -8.34
N ALA A 205 4.78 9.80 -9.27
CA ALA A 205 4.13 10.69 -10.23
C ALA A 205 3.18 9.94 -11.18
N ALA A 206 3.43 8.66 -11.47
CA ALA A 206 2.53 7.82 -12.27
C ALA A 206 1.18 7.57 -11.58
N LEU A 207 1.13 7.69 -10.24
CA LEU A 207 -0.10 7.65 -9.45
C LEU A 207 -0.79 9.03 -9.37
N GLY A 208 -0.19 10.08 -9.95
CA GLY A 208 -0.64 11.46 -9.82
C GLY A 208 -0.31 12.10 -8.48
N VAL A 209 0.54 11.45 -7.67
CA VAL A 209 0.95 11.94 -6.35
C VAL A 209 1.94 13.10 -6.53
N PRO A 210 1.64 14.29 -5.99
CA PRO A 210 2.53 15.45 -6.08
C PRO A 210 3.65 15.42 -5.04
N THR A 211 4.68 16.23 -5.25
CA THR A 211 5.64 16.62 -4.19
C THR A 211 4.97 17.58 -3.20
N ALA A 212 5.55 17.77 -2.01
CA ALA A 212 5.03 18.72 -1.03
C ALA A 212 4.99 20.15 -1.59
N ALA A 213 6.07 20.57 -2.26
CA ALA A 213 6.14 21.86 -2.95
C ALA A 213 5.09 21.97 -4.07
N GLY A 214 4.91 20.91 -4.85
CA GLY A 214 3.89 20.84 -5.90
C GLY A 214 2.47 20.90 -5.35
N GLN A 215 2.23 20.35 -4.15
CA GLN A 215 0.96 20.44 -3.43
C GLN A 215 0.68 21.85 -2.92
N ALA A 216 1.65 22.47 -2.25
CA ALA A 216 1.53 23.84 -1.76
C ALA A 216 1.29 24.84 -2.91
N GLY A 217 2.03 24.71 -4.01
CA GLY A 217 1.86 25.57 -5.19
C GLY A 217 0.52 25.36 -5.90
N PHE A 218 -0.02 24.14 -5.90
CA PHE A 218 -1.38 23.89 -6.40
C PHE A 218 -2.44 24.54 -5.51
N LEU A 219 -2.37 24.31 -4.20
CA LEU A 219 -3.35 24.83 -3.23
C LEU A 219 -3.34 26.36 -3.20
N THR A 220 -2.17 26.99 -3.31
CA THR A 220 -2.05 28.46 -3.36
C THR A 220 -2.77 29.03 -4.59
N ARG A 221 -2.52 28.45 -5.78
CA ARG A 221 -3.14 28.90 -7.03
C ARG A 221 -4.67 28.78 -7.03
N ILE A 222 -5.21 27.67 -6.54
CA ILE A 222 -6.68 27.50 -6.54
C ILE A 222 -7.36 28.48 -5.57
N VAL A 223 -6.71 28.86 -4.47
CA VAL A 223 -7.25 29.86 -3.54
C VAL A 223 -7.22 31.25 -4.16
N THR A 224 -6.17 31.61 -4.91
CA THR A 224 -6.10 32.89 -5.61
C THR A 224 -7.08 32.97 -6.77
N GLU A 225 -7.20 31.91 -7.58
CA GLU A 225 -8.20 31.81 -8.67
C GLU A 225 -9.65 31.85 -8.16
N SER A 226 -9.89 31.46 -6.91
CA SER A 226 -11.23 31.53 -6.29
C SER A 226 -11.57 32.90 -5.71
N LYS A 227 -10.60 33.84 -5.68
CA LYS A 227 -10.76 35.19 -5.11
C LYS A 227 -10.90 36.30 -6.16
N GLU A 228 -10.60 36.02 -7.43
CA GLU A 228 -10.91 36.96 -8.51
C GLU A 228 -12.40 36.87 -8.85
N PRO A 229 -13.17 37.98 -8.75
CA PRO A 229 -14.56 37.98 -9.19
C PRO A 229 -14.59 37.83 -10.71
N GLN A 230 -15.45 36.92 -11.20
CA GLN A 230 -15.92 36.97 -12.59
C GLN A 230 -16.80 38.18 -12.81
#